data_AF-A0A9D2SEK7-F1
#
_entry.id   AF-A0A9D2SEK7-F1
#
_cell.length_a   1.000
_cell.length_b   1.000
_cell.length_c   1.000
_cell.angle_alpha   90.00
_cell.angle_beta   90.00
_cell.angle_gamma   90.00
#
_symmetry.space_group_name_H-M   'P 1'
#
loop_
_entity.id
_entity.type
_entity.pdbx_description
1 polymer ?
#
loop_
_entity_poly.entity_id
_entity_poly.type
_entity_poly.pdbx_seq_one_letter_code
_entity_poly.pdbx_strand_id
1 'polypeptide(L)'
;MADALHIHRATYSYYELGKTQPDFLRILEIAQILAIPVETMVELLAHPERAALWQTRSRAPKKVADAPVSLGQLYPEEKILVALYRRCGEEGKRLVRETARQQAKP
;
A
#
# COMPACT_ATOMS: atom_id res chain seq x y z
N MET A 1 1.26 4.65 -3.95
CA MET A 1 2.07 3.47 -4.34
C MET A 1 3.36 3.91 -4.99
N ALA A 2 3.35 4.51 -6.18
CA ALA A 2 4.57 4.98 -6.86
C ALA A 2 5.48 5.86 -5.96
N ASP A 3 4.92 6.89 -5.32
CA ASP A 3 5.68 7.77 -4.42
C ASP A 3 6.29 7.01 -3.23
N ALA A 4 5.49 6.15 -2.61
CA ALA A 4 5.92 5.31 -1.51
C ALA A 4 6.96 4.26 -1.90
N LEU A 5 7.09 3.93 -3.19
CA LEU A 5 8.12 3.04 -3.74
C LEU A 5 9.31 3.82 -4.32
N HIS A 6 9.25 5.15 -4.33
CA HIS A 6 10.22 6.04 -4.99
C HIS A 6 10.45 5.68 -6.47
N ILE A 7 9.36 5.43 -7.21
CA ILE A 7 9.40 5.17 -8.66
C ILE A 7 8.50 6.15 -9.41
N HIS A 8 8.74 6.31 -10.71
CA HIS A 8 7.84 7.09 -11.55
C HIS A 8 6.44 6.47 -11.60
N ARG A 9 5.40 7.32 -11.58
CA ARG A 9 4.00 6.88 -11.69
C ARG A 9 3.75 6.00 -12.93
N ALA A 10 4.39 6.33 -14.06
CA ALA A 10 4.30 5.55 -15.28
C ALA A 10 4.85 4.12 -15.11
N THR A 11 5.96 3.97 -14.37
CA THR A 11 6.54 2.66 -14.05
C THR A 11 5.56 1.81 -13.25
N TYR A 12 4.93 2.39 -12.22
CA TYR A 12 3.93 1.67 -11.43
C TYR A 12 2.70 1.29 -12.28
N SER A 13 2.22 2.21 -13.13
CA SER A 13 1.14 1.90 -14.07
C SER A 13 1.49 0.75 -15.02
N TYR A 14 2.75 0.60 -15.42
CA TYR A 14 3.20 -0.52 -16.24
C TYR A 14 3.19 -1.84 -15.48
N TYR A 15 3.46 -1.83 -14.18
CA TYR A 15 3.27 -3.00 -13.32
C TYR A 15 1.80 -3.40 -13.25
N GLU A 16 0.90 -2.44 -12.97
CA GLU A 16 -0.54 -2.70 -12.86
C GLU A 16 -1.16 -3.23 -14.16
N LEU A 17 -0.64 -2.79 -15.31
CA LEU A 17 -1.08 -3.22 -16.64
C LEU A 17 -0.39 -4.48 -17.15
N GLY A 18 0.56 -5.05 -16.40
CA GLY A 18 1.35 -6.21 -16.83
C GLY A 18 2.31 -5.93 -18.00
N LYS A 19 2.59 -4.66 -18.30
CA LYS A 19 3.55 -4.25 -19.36
C LYS A 19 5.00 -4.45 -18.94
N THR A 20 5.27 -4.42 -17.63
CA THR A 20 6.59 -4.63 -17.06
C THR A 20 6.43 -5.39 -15.75
N GLN A 21 7.31 -6.34 -15.47
CA GLN A 21 7.28 -7.05 -14.21
C GLN A 21 8.17 -6.35 -13.17
N PRO A 22 7.69 -6.13 -11.95
CA PRO A 22 8.53 -5.69 -10.85
C PRO A 22 9.56 -6.79 -10.50
N ASP A 23 10.76 -6.38 -10.06
CA ASP A 23 11.72 -7.33 -9.50
C ASP A 23 11.26 -7.89 -8.14
N PHE A 24 11.98 -8.89 -7.64
CA PHE A 24 11.63 -9.55 -6.38
C PHE A 24 11.61 -8.58 -5.18
N LEU A 25 12.61 -7.69 -5.07
CA LEU A 25 12.66 -6.71 -3.98
C LEU A 25 11.44 -5.80 -4.03
N ARG A 26 11.04 -5.38 -5.23
CA ARG A 26 9.87 -4.53 -5.46
C ARG A 26 8.57 -5.23 -5.07
N ILE A 27 8.45 -6.53 -5.33
CA ILE A 27 7.31 -7.34 -4.88
C ILE A 27 7.23 -7.35 -3.35
N LEU A 28 8.35 -7.54 -2.66
CA LEU A 28 8.40 -7.50 -1.18
C LEU A 28 7.94 -6.15 -0.64
N GLU A 29 8.41 -5.05 -1.22
CA GLU A 29 7.99 -3.69 -0.81
C GLU A 29 6.50 -3.45 -1.04
N ILE A 30 5.94 -3.93 -2.16
CA ILE A 30 4.51 -3.82 -2.45
C ILE A 30 3.70 -4.62 -1.41
N ALA A 31 4.12 -5.84 -1.08
CA ALA A 31 3.47 -6.67 -0.07
C ALA A 31 3.47 -5.97 1.31
N GLN A 32 4.61 -5.38 1.68
CA GLN A 32 4.75 -4.62 2.93
C GLN A 32 3.81 -3.40 2.97
N ILE A 33 3.71 -2.62 1.90
CA ILE A 33 2.79 -1.47 1.82
C ILE A 33 1.34 -1.93 1.90
N LEU A 34 0.99 -3.03 1.23
CA LEU A 34 -0.36 -3.61 1.27
C LEU A 34 -0.69 -4.26 2.62
N ALA A 35 0.32 -4.47 3.48
CA ALA A 35 0.22 -5.19 4.74
C ALA A 35 -0.33 -6.62 4.55
N ILE A 36 0.18 -7.32 3.54
CA ILE A 36 -0.10 -8.74 3.30
C ILE A 36 1.18 -9.56 3.48
N PRO A 37 1.08 -10.82 3.94
CA PRO A 37 2.22 -11.73 3.97
C PRO A 37 2.82 -11.92 2.57
N VAL A 38 4.14 -12.13 2.51
CA VAL A 38 4.84 -12.34 1.24
C VAL A 38 4.35 -13.63 0.56
N GLU A 39 4.04 -14.65 1.35
CA GLU A 39 3.49 -15.91 0.89
C GLU A 39 2.14 -15.70 0.20
N THR A 40 1.28 -14.86 0.79
CA THR A 40 0.00 -14.47 0.18
C THR A 40 0.21 -13.71 -1.13
N MET A 41 1.19 -12.81 -1.19
CA MET A 41 1.53 -12.11 -2.43
C MET A 41 1.98 -13.09 -3.52
N VAL A 42 2.90 -14.00 -3.19
CA VAL A 42 3.41 -15.01 -4.13
C VAL A 42 2.29 -15.91 -4.63
N GLU A 43 1.40 -16.37 -3.74
CA GLU A 43 0.26 -17.20 -4.11
C GLU A 43 -0.69 -16.48 -5.07
N LEU A 44 -0.96 -15.20 -4.84
CA LEU A 44 -1.80 -14.37 -5.72
C LEU A 44 -1.15 -14.12 -7.09
N LEU A 45 0.17 -13.95 -7.14
CA LEU A 45 0.90 -13.75 -8.39
C LEU A 45 1.05 -15.04 -9.21
N ALA A 46 1.22 -16.19 -8.54
CA ALA A 46 1.31 -17.50 -9.18
C ALA A 46 -0.05 -17.98 -9.73
N HIS A 47 -1.14 -17.57 -9.07
CA HIS A 47 -2.51 -17.97 -9.38
C HIS A 47 -3.44 -16.75 -9.49
N PRO A 48 -3.27 -15.91 -10.53
CA PRO A 48 -4.07 -14.69 -10.68
C PRO A 48 -5.58 -14.95 -10.80
N GLU A 49 -5.98 -16.12 -11.28
CA GLU A 49 -7.38 -16.57 -11.29
C GLU A 49 -7.96 -16.69 -9.87
N ARG A 50 -7.14 -16.97 -8.87
CA ARG A 50 -7.57 -17.00 -7.47
C ARG A 50 -7.79 -15.59 -6.94
N ALA A 51 -7.06 -14.59 -7.43
CA ALA A 51 -7.34 -13.18 -7.12
C ALA A 51 -8.75 -12.75 -7.58
N ALA A 52 -9.30 -13.39 -8.62
CA ALA A 52 -10.68 -13.16 -9.04
C ALA A 52 -11.71 -13.60 -7.97
N LEU A 53 -11.36 -14.55 -7.08
CA LEU A 53 -12.19 -14.93 -5.94
C LEU A 53 -12.23 -13.85 -4.85
N TRP A 54 -11.20 -12.99 -4.78
CA TRP A 54 -11.12 -11.83 -3.88
C TRP A 54 -11.78 -10.59 -4.45
N GLN A 55 -12.29 -10.65 -5.68
CA GLN A 55 -13.26 -9.68 -6.15
C GLN A 55 -14.54 -9.87 -5.32
N THR A 56 -14.57 -9.25 -4.15
CA THR A 56 -15.82 -8.94 -3.50
C THR A 56 -16.71 -8.30 -4.56
N ARG A 57 -17.97 -8.72 -4.66
CA ARG A 57 -18.92 -8.23 -5.68
C ARG A 57 -19.08 -6.70 -5.69
N SER A 58 -18.51 -6.00 -4.72
CA SER A 58 -18.44 -4.55 -4.63
C SER A 58 -16.99 -4.06 -4.70
N ARG A 59 -16.69 -3.20 -5.68
CA ARG A 59 -15.45 -2.42 -5.69
C ARG A 59 -15.26 -1.74 -4.34
N ALA A 60 -14.05 -1.78 -3.78
CA ALA A 60 -13.73 -1.06 -2.56
C ALA A 60 -14.11 0.43 -2.71
N PRO A 61 -14.76 1.04 -1.71
CA PRO A 61 -15.14 2.44 -1.77
C PRO A 61 -13.91 3.31 -1.97
N LYS A 62 -13.87 4.03 -3.09
CA LYS A 62 -12.77 4.96 -3.43
C LYS A 62 -13.05 6.40 -3.00
N LYS A 63 -14.27 6.69 -2.54
CA LYS A 63 -14.66 8.00 -2.04
C LYS A 63 -14.06 8.20 -0.65
N VAL A 64 -13.43 9.34 -0.45
CA VAL A 64 -12.92 9.73 0.87
C VAL A 64 -14.07 9.78 1.87
N ALA A 65 -13.84 9.32 3.10
CA ALA A 65 -14.84 9.28 4.16
C ALA A 65 -14.26 9.80 5.47
N ASP A 66 -15.07 10.48 6.28
CA ASP A 66 -14.66 11.05 7.58
C ASP A 66 -14.23 9.95 8.59
N ALA A 67 -14.82 8.76 8.47
CA ALA A 67 -14.46 7.57 9.24
C ALA A 67 -14.05 6.42 8.30
N PRO A 68 -12.81 6.43 7.78
CA PRO A 68 -12.37 5.47 6.78
C PRO A 68 -12.17 4.08 7.39
N VAL A 69 -12.82 3.06 6.81
CA VAL A 69 -12.66 1.64 7.20
C VAL A 69 -11.74 0.86 6.25
N SER A 70 -11.30 1.50 5.16
CA SER A 70 -10.40 0.93 4.17
C SER A 70 -9.44 1.97 3.60
N LEU A 71 -8.28 1.53 3.11
CA LEU A 71 -7.28 2.42 2.51
C LEU A 71 -7.84 3.26 1.35
N GLY A 72 -8.85 2.76 0.63
CA GLY A 72 -9.49 3.47 -0.47
C GLY A 72 -10.15 4.78 -0.06
N GLN A 73 -10.62 4.85 1.20
CA GLN A 73 -11.38 5.96 1.76
C GLN A 73 -10.51 7.02 2.45
N LEU A 74 -9.20 6.80 2.55
CA LEU A 74 -8.26 7.79 3.07
C LEU A 74 -8.05 8.95 2.08
N TYR A 75 -7.74 10.13 2.60
CA TYR A 75 -7.23 11.25 1.82
C TYR A 75 -5.90 10.88 1.14
N PRO A 76 -5.54 11.52 0.01
CA PRO A 76 -4.29 11.22 -0.69
C PRO A 76 -3.04 11.29 0.20
N GLU A 77 -2.95 12.30 1.06
CA GLU A 77 -1.83 12.54 1.96
C GLU A 77 -1.75 11.46 3.05
N GLU A 78 -2.89 11.04 3.58
CA GLU A 78 -2.99 9.94 4.54
C GLU A 78 -2.53 8.61 3.92
N LYS A 79 -2.90 8.34 2.66
CA LYS A 79 -2.45 7.14 1.93
C LYS A 79 -0.93 7.09 1.83
N ILE A 80 -0.30 8.23 1.56
CA ILE A 80 1.16 8.34 1.50
C ILE A 80 1.76 8.08 2.88
N LEU A 81 1.24 8.73 3.92
CA LEU A 81 1.74 8.55 5.30
C LEU A 81 1.64 7.10 5.75
N VAL A 82 0.50 6.44 5.53
CA VAL A 82 0.30 5.01 5.88
C VAL A 82 1.28 4.12 5.11
N ALA A 83 1.48 4.38 3.81
CA ALA A 83 2.41 3.59 3.01
C ALA A 83 3.87 3.74 3.50
N LEU A 84 4.30 4.96 3.80
CA LEU A 84 5.64 5.23 4.36
C LEU A 84 5.79 4.58 5.74
N TYR A 85 4.80 4.73 6.62
CA TYR A 85 4.80 4.15 7.96
C TYR A 85 4.94 2.62 7.93
N ARG A 86 4.28 1.94 6.98
CA ARG A 86 4.36 0.49 6.81
C ARG A 86 5.74 0.03 6.32
N ARG A 87 6.45 0.86 5.56
CA ARG A 87 7.83 0.58 5.09
C ARG A 87 8.88 0.79 6.18
N CYS A 88 8.61 1.63 7.17
CA CYS A 88 9.55 1.86 8.26
C CYS A 88 9.77 0.59 9.10
N GLY A 89 11.00 0.43 9.60
CA GLY A 89 11.28 -0.46 10.74
C GLY A 89 10.69 0.10 12.04
N GLU A 90 10.82 -0.65 13.13
CA GLU A 90 10.20 -0.28 14.42
C GLU A 90 10.70 1.06 14.97
N GLU A 91 11.98 1.38 14.78
CA GLU A 91 12.53 2.69 15.17
C GLU A 91 11.90 3.84 14.38
N GLY A 92 11.75 3.69 13.06
CA GLY A 92 11.10 4.69 12.21
C GLY A 92 9.63 4.86 12.56
N LYS A 93 8.91 3.75 12.81
CA LYS A 93 7.52 3.80 13.28
C LYS A 93 7.38 4.47 14.64
N ARG A 94 8.33 4.25 15.56
CA ARG A 94 8.38 4.95 16.85
C ARG A 94 8.53 6.45 16.64
N LEU A 95 9.51 6.86 15.82
CA LEU A 95 9.76 8.27 15.52
C LEU A 95 8.51 8.95 14.93
N VAL A 96 7.87 8.34 13.92
CA VAL A 96 6.64 8.90 13.31
C VAL A 96 5.54 9.11 14.36
N ARG A 97 5.33 8.13 15.27
CA ARG A 97 4.33 8.25 16.35
C ARG A 97 4.69 9.36 17.33
N GLU A 98 5.96 9.51 17.69
CA GLU A 98 6.43 10.55 18.61
C GLU A 98 6.31 11.95 18.00
N THR A 99 6.76 12.13 16.77
CA THR A 99 6.64 13.41 16.05
C THR A 99 5.18 13.81 15.88
N ALA A 100 4.30 12.88 15.47
CA ALA A 100 2.87 13.15 15.34
C ALA A 100 2.24 13.58 16.69
N ARG A 101 2.61 12.91 17.79
CA ARG A 101 2.15 13.30 19.14
C ARG A 101 2.65 14.67 19.58
N GLN A 102 3.88 15.05 19.25
CA GLN A 102 4.43 16.37 19.60
C GLN A 102 3.71 17.49 18.86
N GLN A 103 3.44 17.30 17.57
CA GLN A 103 2.77 18.29 16.73
C GLN A 103 1.26 18.39 17.00
N ALA A 104 0.65 17.32 17.53
CA ALA A 104 -0.77 17.31 17.92
C ALA A 104 -1.02 17.89 19.32
N LYS A 105 0.03 18.27 20.07
CA LYS A 105 -0.15 19.04 21.31
C LYS A 105 -0.65 20.44 20.94
N PRO A 106 -1.70 20.94 21.60
CA PRO A 106 -2.24 22.28 21.36
C PRO A 106 -1.23 23.38 21.72
#